data_AF-A0A922N0Y8-F1
#
_entry.id   AF-A0A922N0Y8-F1
#
_cell.length_a   1.000
_cell.length_b   1.000
_cell.length_c   1.000
_cell.angle_alpha   90.00
_cell.angle_beta   90.00
_cell.angle_gamma   90.00
#
_symmetry.space_group_name_H-M   'P 1'
#
loop_
_entity.id
_entity.type
_entity.pdbx_description
1 polymer ?
#
loop_
_entity_poly.entity_id
_entity_poly.type
_entity_poly.pdbx_seq_one_letter_code
_entity_poly.pdbx_strand_id
1 'polypeptide(L)'
;MSFIGEPGEATHQAGHVIDLTFSNIPFATTEVAEDLHCGSDHFTLLTTIPARGRQPLDQFHYRVPTRRLHQFNALVELHLQAHPISPINTKADIESSIASLEM
;
A
#
# COMPACT_ATOMS: atom_id res chain seq x y z
N MET A 1 0.14 9.82 -6.34
CA MET A 1 1.34 10.25 -5.59
C MET A 1 0.87 11.30 -4.61
N SER A 2 1.29 11.19 -3.35
CA SER A 2 0.77 12.00 -2.25
C SER A 2 1.94 12.54 -1.42
N PHE A 3 1.74 13.69 -0.78
CA PHE A 3 2.64 14.16 0.27
C PHE A 3 2.57 13.19 1.45
N ILE A 4 3.73 12.85 2.01
CA ILE A 4 3.85 11.85 3.08
C ILE A 4 4.61 12.36 4.32
N GLY A 5 4.84 13.68 4.40
CA GLY A 5 5.35 14.33 5.61
C GLY A 5 4.23 14.88 6.49
N GLU A 6 4.60 15.52 7.60
CA GLU A 6 3.66 16.28 8.43
C GLU A 6 3.43 17.69 7.86
N PRO A 7 2.17 18.07 7.53
CA PRO A 7 1.89 19.38 6.95
C PRO A 7 2.27 20.53 7.88
N GLY A 8 3.10 21.45 7.40
CA GLY A 8 3.51 22.64 8.16
C GLY A 8 4.67 22.41 9.13
N GLU A 9 5.18 21.19 9.24
CA GLU A 9 6.38 20.89 10.01
C GLU A 9 7.60 21.56 9.37
N ALA A 10 8.30 22.40 10.14
CA ALA A 10 9.50 23.07 9.65
C ALA A 10 10.60 22.06 9.37
N THR A 11 11.28 22.18 8.23
CA THR A 11 12.41 21.33 7.84
C THR A 11 13.73 22.09 7.88
N HIS A 12 13.69 23.35 8.29
CA HIS A 12 14.83 24.25 8.38
C HIS A 12 14.70 25.14 9.62
N GLN A 13 15.83 25.49 10.25
CA GLN A 13 15.89 26.27 11.50
C GLN A 13 15.17 27.62 11.44
N ALA A 14 15.06 28.23 10.25
CA ALA A 14 14.29 29.46 10.04
C ALA A 14 12.76 29.25 10.06
N GLY A 15 12.27 28.03 10.32
CA GLY A 15 10.84 27.71 10.33
C GLY A 15 10.25 27.45 8.94
N HIS A 16 11.09 27.25 7.92
CA HIS A 16 10.63 27.02 6.56
C HIS A 16 10.28 25.54 6.32
N VAL A 17 9.25 25.30 5.50
CA VAL A 17 8.80 23.96 5.09
C VAL A 17 9.18 23.76 3.62
N ILE A 18 10.42 23.37 3.37
CA ILE A 18 10.99 23.37 2.01
C ILE A 18 11.48 22.00 1.55
N ASP A 19 11.73 21.09 2.48
CA ASP A 19 12.14 19.73 2.17
C ASP A 19 10.91 18.82 2.20
N LEU A 20 10.36 18.54 1.01
CA LEU A 20 9.09 17.83 0.87
C LEU A 20 9.31 16.43 0.32
N THR A 21 8.66 15.43 0.94
CA THR A 21 8.68 14.05 0.45
C THR A 21 7.32 13.63 -0.09
N PHE A 22 7.32 13.09 -1.30
CA PHE A 22 6.15 12.56 -1.99
C PHE A 22 6.38 11.10 -2.37
N SER A 23 5.33 10.28 -2.26
CA SER A 23 5.40 8.86 -2.61
C SER A 23 4.10 8.34 -3.21
N ASN A 24 4.19 7.27 -3.99
CA ASN A 24 3.05 6.47 -4.43
C ASN A 24 2.95 5.12 -3.67
N ILE A 25 3.89 4.85 -2.76
CA ILE A 25 3.90 3.62 -1.96
C ILE A 25 2.90 3.81 -0.80
N PRO A 26 1.88 2.94 -0.66
CA PRO A 26 0.94 3.02 0.45
C PRO A 26 1.65 2.93 1.80
N PHE A 27 1.20 3.75 2.75
CA PHE A 27 1.71 3.82 4.12
C PHE A 27 3.19 4.24 4.24
N ALA A 28 3.82 4.73 3.16
CA ALA A 28 5.09 5.44 3.30
C ALA A 28 4.87 6.73 4.09
N THR A 29 5.76 7.02 5.03
CA THR A 29 5.73 8.21 5.88
C THR A 29 7.10 8.87 5.88
N THR A 30 7.13 10.16 6.24
CA THR A 30 8.36 10.91 6.48
C THR A 30 8.13 11.84 7.65
N GLU A 31 9.13 11.96 8.52
CA GLU A 31 9.08 12.82 9.70
C GLU A 31 10.42 13.53 9.88
N VAL A 32 10.43 14.65 10.61
CA VAL A 32 11.67 15.26 11.10
C VAL A 32 12.24 14.41 12.23
N ALA A 33 13.46 13.91 12.03
CA ALA A 33 14.18 13.10 13.01
C ALA A 33 15.21 13.96 13.77
N GLU A 34 14.78 14.56 14.88
CA GLU A 34 15.62 15.41 15.73
C GLU A 34 16.83 14.66 16.33
N ASP A 35 16.65 13.38 16.63
CA ASP A 35 17.71 12.49 17.14
C ASP A 35 18.81 12.22 16.11
N LEU A 36 18.53 12.45 14.83
CA LEU A 36 19.49 12.35 13.71
C LEU A 36 20.02 13.72 13.25
N HIS A 37 19.91 14.77 14.07
CA HIS A 37 20.40 16.10 13.74
C HIS A 37 21.92 16.09 13.49
N CYS A 38 22.34 16.59 12.33
CA CYS A 38 23.73 16.51 11.85
C CYS A 38 24.54 17.80 12.00
N GLY A 39 23.99 18.84 12.64
CA GLY A 39 24.63 20.15 12.77
C GLY A 39 24.37 21.09 11.58
N SER A 40 23.55 20.66 10.63
CA SER A 40 23.02 21.48 9.53
C SER A 40 21.92 22.43 10.02
N ASP A 41 21.64 23.48 9.25
CA ASP A 41 20.46 24.33 9.41
C ASP A 41 19.19 23.71 8.79
N HIS A 42 19.34 22.69 7.94
CA HIS A 42 18.28 21.78 7.55
C HIS A 42 18.16 20.61 8.55
N PHE A 43 16.92 20.24 8.87
CA PHE A 43 16.63 19.07 9.69
C PHE A 43 16.69 17.77 8.89
N THR A 44 17.05 16.69 9.57
CA THR A 44 17.08 15.35 8.96
C THR A 44 15.66 14.83 8.78
N LEU A 45 15.32 14.42 7.56
CA LEU A 45 14.06 13.73 7.28
C LEU A 45 14.25 12.22 7.26
N LEU A 46 13.51 11.51 8.10
CA LEU A 46 13.47 10.05 8.14
C LEU A 46 12.26 9.54 7.36
N THR A 47 12.51 8.91 6.21
CA THR A 47 11.45 8.29 5.41
C THR A 47 11.35 6.79 5.69
N THR A 48 10.19 6.36 6.16
CA THR A 48 9.86 4.93 6.31
C THR A 48 9.10 4.44 5.08
N ILE A 49 9.67 3.46 4.37
CA ILE A 49 9.00 2.76 3.28
C ILE A 49 8.57 1.37 3.76
N PRO A 50 7.27 1.14 3.99
CA PRO A 50 6.78 -0.17 4.43
C PRO A 50 6.98 -1.20 3.32
N ALA A 51 7.17 -2.46 3.71
CA ALA A 51 7.36 -3.58 2.80
C ALA A 51 8.59 -3.51 1.86
N ARG A 52 9.59 -2.66 2.15
CA ARG A 52 10.92 -2.81 1.54
C ARG A 52 11.44 -4.21 1.85
N GLY A 53 11.56 -5.05 0.82
CA GLY A 53 12.01 -6.43 0.94
C GLY A 53 10.90 -7.50 0.94
N ARG A 54 9.62 -7.16 0.75
CA ARG A 54 8.67 -8.19 0.31
C ARG A 54 9.12 -8.66 -1.07
N GLN A 55 9.44 -9.96 -1.17
CA GLN A 55 9.64 -10.66 -2.43
C GLN A 55 8.59 -10.15 -3.44
N PRO A 56 8.94 -9.95 -4.72
CA PRO A 56 7.92 -9.73 -5.73
C PRO A 56 6.88 -10.83 -5.50
N LEU A 57 5.62 -10.46 -5.25
CA LEU A 57 4.54 -11.42 -5.37
C LEU A 57 4.75 -12.02 -6.75
N ASP A 58 4.94 -13.34 -6.84
CA ASP A 58 5.05 -14.01 -8.13
C ASP A 58 3.84 -13.56 -8.94
N GLN A 59 4.08 -12.66 -9.90
CA GLN A 59 3.00 -11.97 -10.57
C GLN A 59 2.54 -12.92 -11.66
N PHE A 60 1.73 -13.90 -11.26
CA PHE A 60 1.08 -14.80 -12.19
C PHE A 60 0.06 -13.96 -12.97
N HIS A 61 0.42 -13.57 -14.20
CA HIS A 61 -0.52 -12.96 -15.13
C HIS A 61 -1.49 -14.02 -15.63
N TYR A 62 -2.42 -14.44 -14.77
CA TYR A 62 -3.51 -15.34 -15.13
C TYR A 62 -4.33 -14.66 -16.23
N ARG A 63 -4.26 -15.19 -17.43
CA ARG A 63 -5.03 -14.73 -18.58
C ARG A 63 -6.06 -15.79 -18.92
N VAL A 64 -7.33 -15.38 -18.98
CA VAL A 64 -8.40 -16.20 -19.53
C VAL A 64 -8.60 -15.78 -20.99
N PRO A 65 -8.28 -16.64 -21.98
CA PRO A 65 -8.58 -16.34 -23.38
C PRO A 65 -10.08 -16.13 -23.57
N THR A 66 -10.51 -15.22 -24.44
CA THR A 66 -11.93 -14.90 -24.68
C THR A 66 -12.80 -16.15 -24.91
N ARG A 67 -12.28 -17.13 -25.68
CA ARG A 67 -12.96 -18.41 -25.95
C ARG A 67 -13.25 -19.27 -24.71
N ARG A 68 -12.57 -19.01 -23.59
CA ARG A 68 -12.73 -19.73 -22.31
C ARG A 68 -13.47 -18.91 -21.25
N LEU A 69 -13.94 -17.71 -21.55
CA LEU A 69 -14.65 -16.87 -20.58
C LEU A 69 -15.91 -17.54 -20.02
N HIS A 70 -16.67 -18.24 -20.87
CA HIS A 70 -17.86 -18.98 -20.40
C HIS A 70 -17.51 -20.10 -19.41
N GLN A 71 -16.40 -20.80 -19.64
CA GLN A 71 -15.91 -21.86 -18.73
C GLN A 71 -15.43 -21.27 -17.40
N PHE A 72 -14.72 -20.13 -17.47
CA PHE A 72 -14.29 -19.42 -16.28
C PHE A 72 -15.48 -18.89 -15.47
N ASN A 73 -16.48 -18.31 -16.12
CA ASN A 73 -17.69 -17.83 -15.47
C ASN A 73 -18.42 -18.97 -14.74
N ALA A 74 -18.58 -20.13 -15.38
CA ALA A 74 -19.20 -21.30 -14.76
C ALA A 74 -18.41 -21.80 -13.53
N LEU A 75 -17.07 -21.77 -13.59
CA LEU A 75 -16.22 -22.12 -12.44
C LEU A 75 -16.38 -21.13 -11.28
N VAL A 76 -16.44 -19.84 -11.58
CA VAL A 76 -16.66 -18.79 -10.57
C VAL A 76 -18.05 -18.93 -9.94
N GLU A 77 -19.09 -19.15 -10.73
CA GLU A 77 -20.45 -19.36 -10.23
C GLU A 77 -20.55 -20.59 -9.33
N LEU A 78 -19.96 -21.72 -9.73
CA LEU A 78 -19.90 -22.92 -8.90
C LEU A 78 -19.16 -22.68 -7.58
N HIS A 79 -18.05 -21.93 -7.64
CA HIS A 79 -17.29 -21.58 -6.45
C HIS A 79 -18.08 -20.68 -5.51
N LEU A 80 -18.78 -19.66 -6.03
CA LEU A 80 -19.62 -18.75 -5.25
C LEU A 80 -20.83 -19.46 -4.62
N GLN A 81 -21.35 -20.50 -5.25
CA GLN A 81 -22.41 -21.34 -4.66
C GLN A 81 -21.90 -22.14 -3.47
N ALA A 82 -20.68 -22.68 -3.56
CA ALA A 82 -20.05 -23.43 -2.48
C ALA A 82 -19.51 -22.54 -1.36
N HIS A 83 -19.04 -21.34 -1.71
CA HIS A 83 -18.42 -20.37 -0.82
C HIS A 83 -18.99 -18.98 -1.12
N PRO A 84 -20.15 -18.63 -0.55
CA PRO A 84 -20.77 -17.32 -0.75
C PRO A 84 -19.83 -16.21 -0.25
N ILE A 85 -19.32 -15.41 -1.16
CA ILE A 85 -18.50 -14.24 -0.82
C ILE A 85 -19.46 -13.08 -0.56
N SER A 86 -19.42 -12.52 0.65
CA SER A 86 -20.13 -11.28 0.97
C SER A 86 -19.60 -10.13 0.09
N PRO A 87 -20.46 -9.17 -0.32
CA PRO A 87 -20.01 -8.05 -1.15
C PRO A 87 -18.85 -7.31 -0.47
N ILE A 88 -17.72 -7.26 -1.18
CA ILE A 88 -16.50 -6.62 -0.72
C ILE A 88 -16.65 -5.11 -0.94
N ASN A 89 -16.91 -4.37 0.12
CA ASN A 89 -17.10 -2.91 0.07
C ASN A 89 -15.98 -2.15 0.80
N THR A 90 -15.22 -2.82 1.65
CA THR A 90 -14.21 -2.22 2.53
C THR A 90 -12.93 -3.08 2.62
N LYS A 91 -11.85 -2.47 3.12
CA LYS A 91 -10.56 -3.15 3.35
C LYS A 91 -10.71 -4.38 4.29
N ALA A 92 -11.56 -4.28 5.31
CA ALA A 92 -11.80 -5.36 6.25
C ALA A 92 -12.47 -6.57 5.59
N ASP A 93 -13.31 -6.35 4.57
CA ASP A 93 -13.98 -7.42 3.83
C ASP A 93 -12.99 -8.26 3.03
N ILE A 94 -11.94 -7.63 2.50
CA ILE A 94 -10.85 -8.31 1.77
C ILE A 94 -10.04 -9.19 2.73
N GLU A 95 -9.60 -8.63 3.86
CA GLU A 95 -8.79 -9.34 4.85
C GLU A 95 -9.54 -10.54 5.45
N SER A 96 -10.83 -10.40 5.71
CA SER A 96 -11.71 -11.48 6.20
C SER A 96 -11.92 -12.59 5.16
N SER A 97 -12.08 -12.22 3.89
CA SER A 97 -12.30 -13.18 2.80
C SER A 97 -11.04 -14.01 2.48
N ILE A 98 -9.85 -13.41 2.59
CA ILE A 98 -8.57 -14.11 2.42
C ILE A 98 -8.35 -15.11 3.54
N ALA A 99 -8.61 -14.73 4.80
CA ALA A 99 -8.48 -15.63 5.95
C ALA A 99 -9.39 -16.87 5.84
N SER A 100 -10.54 -16.73 5.17
CA SER A 100 -11.51 -17.83 4.99
C SER A 100 -11.12 -18.82 3.88
N LEU A 101 -10.15 -18.48 3.02
CA LEU A 101 -9.66 -19.30 1.90
C LEU A 101 -8.39 -20.10 2.24
N GLU A 102 -7.72 -19.79 3.37
CA GLU A 102 -6.48 -20.45 3.81
C GLU A 102 -6.71 -21.61 4.83
N MET A 103 -7.96 -22.01 5.05
CA MET A 103 -8.37 -23.19 5.82
C MET A 103 -8.74 -24.37 4.93
#